data_AF-F2AK69-F1
#
_entry.id   AF-F2AK69-F1
#
_cell.length_a   1.000
_cell.length_b   1.000
_cell.length_c   1.000
_cell.angle_alpha   90.00
_cell.angle_beta   90.00
_cell.angle_gamma   90.00
#
_symmetry.space_group_name_H-M   'P 1'
#
loop_
_entity.id
_entity.type
_entity.pdbx_description
1 polymer ?
#
loop_
_entity_poly.entity_id
_entity_poly.type
_entity_poly.pdbx_seq_one_letter_code
_entity_poly.pdbx_strand_id
1 'polypeptide(L)' 'MEQFRGLWRDTKIVWMIFVSIIFAFAFFVSWYYLLLLPCLPVSFVYFAFIRYDDEGNERGDFT' A
#
# COMPACT_ATOMS: atom_id res chain seq x y z
N MET A 1 11.42 -4.33 -9.90
CA MET A 1 10.44 -3.26 -9.66
C MET A 1 10.91 -2.44 -8.48
N GLU A 2 11.93 -1.62 -8.70
CA GLU A 2 12.47 -0.79 -7.63
C GLU A 2 11.42 0.20 -7.11
N GLN A 3 10.40 0.52 -7.92
CA GLN A 3 9.18 1.25 -7.54
C GLN A 3 8.48 0.66 -6.30
N PHE A 4 8.24 -0.66 -6.29
CA PHE A 4 7.57 -1.32 -5.17
C PHE A 4 8.42 -1.28 -3.90
N ARG A 5 9.75 -1.39 -4.07
CA ARG A 5 10.70 -1.33 -2.96
C ARG A 5 10.80 0.08 -2.39
N GLY A 6 10.80 1.11 -3.24
CA GLY A 6 10.73 2.52 -2.86
C GLY A 6 9.47 2.81 -2.03
N LEU A 7 8.29 2.46 -2.58
CA LEU A 7 7.03 2.65 -1.87
C LEU A 7 6.99 1.89 -0.55
N TRP A 8 7.41 0.62 -0.54
CA TRP A 8 7.42 -0.19 0.68
C TRP A 8 8.34 0.38 1.76
N ARG A 9 9.55 0.84 1.39
CA ARG A 9 10.50 1.47 2.33
C ARG A 9 9.84 2.61 3.09
N ASP A 10 9.10 3.46 2.38
CA ASP A 10 8.60 4.72 2.90
C ASP A 10 7.23 4.54 3.59
N THR A 11 6.42 3.55 3.17
CA THR A 11 5.03 3.42 3.62
C THR A 11 4.70 2.11 4.36
N LYS A 12 5.68 1.22 4.64
CA LYS A 12 5.45 -0.08 5.32
C LYS A 12 4.53 0.00 6.56
N ILE A 13 4.68 1.04 7.38
CA ILE A 13 3.88 1.22 8.60
C ILE A 13 2.40 1.45 8.26
N VAL A 14 2.12 2.26 7.23
CA VAL A 14 0.76 2.55 6.77
C VAL A 14 0.06 1.27 6.32
N TRP A 15 0.76 0.41 5.57
CA TRP A 15 0.21 -0.88 5.13
C TRP A 15 -0.04 -1.83 6.30
N MET A 16 0.87 -1.90 7.28
CA MET A 16 0.65 -2.69 8.49
C MET A 16 -0.56 -2.21 9.29
N ILE A 17 -0.77 -0.90 9.39
CA ILE A 17 -1.94 -0.31 10.05
C ILE A 17 -3.23 -0.68 9.29
N PHE A 18 -3.27 -0.53 7.97
CA PHE A 18 -4.44 -0.89 7.17
C PHE A 18 -4.81 -2.37 7.32
N VAL A 19 -3.83 -3.26 7.21
CA VAL A 19 -4.03 -4.70 7.38
C VAL A 19 -4.56 -4.99 8.79
N SER A 20 -3.96 -4.39 9.83
CA SER A 20 -4.39 -4.58 11.22
C SER A 20 -5.82 -4.11 11.46
N ILE A 21 -6.22 -2.97 10.89
CA ILE A 21 -7.58 -2.44 11.00
C ILE A 21 -8.58 -3.35 10.26
N ILE A 22 -8.23 -3.85 9.07
CA ILE A 22 -9.08 -4.80 8.34
C ILE A 22 -9.32 -6.06 9.17
N PHE A 23 -8.28 -6.61 9.79
CA PHE A 23 -8.44 -7.77 10.68
C PHE A 23 -9.26 -7.45 11.94
N ALA A 24 -9.08 -6.27 12.53
CA ALA A 24 -9.89 -5.83 13.65
C ALA A 24 -11.39 -5.76 13.26
N PHE A 25 -11.73 -5.14 12.13
CA PHE A 25 -13.11 -5.13 11.65
C PHE A 25 -13.63 -6.51 11.26
N ALA A 26 -12.79 -7.36 10.69
CA ALA A 26 -13.15 -8.73 10.38
C ALA A 26 -13.54 -9.53 11.62
N PHE A 27 -12.82 -9.31 12.72
CA PHE A 27 -13.04 -10.00 14.00
C PHE A 27 -14.21 -9.41 14.80
N PHE A 28 -14.30 -8.09 14.91
CA PHE A 28 -15.29 -7.42 15.76
C PHE A 28 -16.62 -7.11 15.07
N VAL A 29 -16.65 -7.03 13.73
CA VAL A 29 -17.85 -6.60 12.98
C VAL A 29 -18.33 -7.70 12.03
N SER A 30 -17.52 -8.09 11.04
CA SER A 30 -17.91 -9.13 10.08
C SER A 30 -16.75 -9.61 9.22
N TRP A 31 -16.68 -10.92 8.94
CA TRP A 31 -15.67 -11.49 8.05
C TRP A 31 -15.67 -10.89 6.62
N TYR A 32 -16.77 -10.27 6.18
CA TYR A 32 -16.86 -9.58 4.88
C TYR A 32 -15.78 -8.51 4.69
N TYR A 33 -15.26 -7.89 5.76
CA TYR A 33 -14.19 -6.89 5.66
C TYR A 33 -12.87 -7.47 5.12
N LEU A 34 -12.66 -8.79 5.18
CA LEU A 34 -11.49 -9.44 4.58
C LEU A 34 -11.45 -9.30 3.05
N LEU A 35 -12.60 -9.03 2.40
CA LEU A 35 -12.67 -8.74 0.97
C LEU A 35 -11.95 -7.44 0.58
N LEU A 36 -11.57 -6.59 1.54
CA LEU A 36 -10.75 -5.40 1.31
C LEU A 36 -9.25 -5.72 1.15
N LEU A 37 -8.78 -6.88 1.62
CA LEU A 37 -7.38 -7.29 1.48
C LEU A 37 -6.88 -7.26 0.02
N PRO A 38 -7.59 -7.82 -0.99
CA PRO A 38 -7.15 -7.73 -2.38
C PRO A 38 -7.16 -6.31 -2.96
N CYS A 39 -7.90 -5.37 -2.37
CA CYS A 39 -7.90 -3.98 -2.82
C CYS A 39 -6.61 -3.24 -2.44
N LEU A 40 -5.94 -3.65 -1.36
CA LEU A 40 -4.68 -3.02 -0.91
C LEU A 40 -3.55 -3.16 -1.92
N PRO A 41 -3.24 -4.35 -2.49
CA PRO A 41 -2.26 -4.50 -3.56
C PRO A 41 -2.53 -3.64 -4.79
N VAL A 42 -3.80 -3.45 -5.18
CA VAL A 42 -4.14 -2.62 -6.35
C VAL A 42 -3.72 -1.17 -6.11
N SER A 43 -4.09 -0.61 -4.97
CA SER A 43 -3.68 0.74 -4.58
C SER A 43 -2.17 0.85 -4.41
N PHE A 44 -1.54 -0.16 -3.81
CA PHE A 44 -0.08 -0.23 -3.63
C PHE A 44 0.63 -0.12 -4.98
N VAL A 45 0.18 -0.91 -5.96
CA VAL A 45 0.78 -0.94 -7.29
C VAL A 45 0.61 0.40 -7.99
N TYR A 46 -0.60 0.97 -7.95
CA TYR A 46 -0.88 2.29 -8.51
C TYR A 46 0.05 3.38 -7.96
N PHE A 47 0.19 3.47 -6.63
CA PHE A 47 1.05 4.48 -6.00
C PHE A 47 2.53 4.25 -6.29
N ALA A 48 2.97 2.99 -6.35
CA ALA A 48 4.36 2.68 -6.63
C ALA A 48 4.78 3.19 -8.02
N PHE A 49 3.94 2.96 -9.04
CA PHE A 49 4.23 3.41 -10.41
C PHE A 49 4.11 4.92 -10.60
N ILE A 50 3.21 5.58 -9.89
CA ILE A 50 3.03 7.02 -10.01
C ILE A 50 4.10 7.80 -9.28
N ARG A 51 4.50 7.35 -8.08
CA ARG A 51 5.39 8.11 -7.21
C ARG A 51 6.86 7.80 -7.44
N TYR A 52 7.20 6.60 -7.90
CA TYR A 52 8.59 6.17 -8.03
C TYR A 52 8.99 5.96 -9.49
N ASP A 53 10.26 6.25 -9.78
CA ASP A 53 10.89 5.97 -11.07
C ASP A 53 11.39 4.52 -11.15
N ASP A 54 12.02 4.16 -12.27
CA ASP A 54 12.52 2.80 -12.49
C ASP A 54 13.64 2.38 -11.52
N GLU A 55 14.30 3.35 -10.87
CA GLU A 55 15.32 3.14 -9.85
C GLU A 55 14.74 3.12 -8.42
N GLY A 56 13.42 3.31 -8.27
CA GLY A 56 12.76 3.34 -6.96
C GLY A 56 13.03 4.61 -6.16
N ASN A 57 13.49 5.67 -6.82
CA ASN A 57 13.58 7.01 -6.26
C ASN A 57 12.24 7.73 -6.43
N GLU A 58 11.95 8.70 -5.57
CA GLU A 58 10.76 9.54 -5.76
C GLU A 58 10.93 10.31 -7.06
N ARG A 59 9.92 10.23 -7.94
CA ARG A 59 9.86 11.09 -9.12
C ARG A 59 9.87 12.53 -8.60
N GLY A 60 10.95 13.26 -8.91
CA GLY A 60 11.11 14.65 -8.50
C GLY A 60 9.85 15.43 -8.82
N ASP A 61 9.34 16.16 -7.83
CA ASP A 61 8.21 17.07 -8.02
C ASP A 61 8.55 17.96 -9.22
N PHE A 62 7.62 18.10 -10.16
CA PHE A 62 7.76 19.04 -11.27
C PHE A 62 7.71 20.48 -10.70
N THR A 63 8.80 20.95 -10.12
CA THR A 63 9.11 22.37 -9.84
C THR A 63 10.19 22.86 -10.76
#